data_AF-A0A317Z5Q4-F1
#
_entry.id   AF-A0A317Z5Q4-F1
#
_cell.length_a   1.000
_cell.length_b   1.000
_cell.length_c   1.000
_cell.angle_alpha   90.00
_cell.angle_beta   90.00
_cell.angle_gamma   90.00
#
_symmetry.space_group_name_H-M   'P 1'
#
loop_
_entity.id
_entity.type
_entity.pdbx_description
1 polymer ?
#
loop_
_entity_poly.entity_id
_entity_poly.type
_entity_poly.pdbx_seq_one_letter_code
_entity_poly.pdbx_strand_id
1 'polypeptide(L)'
;PGAGGTESQDWTNMLLRMYQRYCEQQGFKVEIVDYQAGDEAGVKSVTMLVKGHNAYGYLKAEKGVHRLVRISPFDSSGRRHTSFASCDVIPEFNN
;
A
#
# COMPACT_ATOMS: atom_id res chain seq x y z
N PRO A 1 9.10 -1.92 -0.84
CA PRO A 1 9.18 -1.54 -2.28
C PRO A 1 9.67 -2.70 -3.17
N GLY A 2 8.82 -3.14 -4.12
CA GLY A 2 9.22 -4.12 -5.14
C GLY A 2 10.13 -3.53 -6.21
N ALA A 3 10.52 -4.33 -7.19
CA ALA A 3 11.32 -3.87 -8.34
C ALA A 3 10.51 -2.87 -9.18
N GLY A 4 11.03 -1.64 -9.33
CA GLY A 4 10.39 -0.60 -10.16
C GLY A 4 10.59 0.86 -9.72
N GLY A 5 11.46 1.15 -8.74
CA GLY A 5 11.87 2.53 -8.40
C GLY A 5 10.71 3.45 -8.02
N THR A 6 10.73 4.69 -8.52
CA THR A 6 9.73 5.75 -8.26
C THR A 6 8.29 5.33 -8.64
N GLU A 7 8.12 4.53 -9.70
CA GLU A 7 6.80 4.03 -10.12
C GLU A 7 6.21 3.04 -9.10
N SER A 8 7.05 2.21 -8.49
CA SER A 8 6.61 1.29 -7.43
C SER A 8 6.34 2.02 -6.12
N GLN A 9 7.02 3.15 -5.87
CA GLN A 9 6.73 4.01 -4.73
C GLN A 9 5.39 4.72 -4.89
N ASP A 10 5.07 5.24 -6.08
CA ASP A 10 3.73 5.80 -6.37
C ASP A 10 2.63 4.74 -6.26
N TRP A 11 2.88 3.54 -6.78
CA TRP A 11 1.93 2.43 -6.64
C TRP A 11 1.65 2.07 -5.17
N THR A 12 2.70 2.04 -4.33
CA THR A 12 2.56 1.82 -2.88
C THR A 12 1.69 2.90 -2.25
N ASN A 13 1.83 4.15 -2.66
CA ASN A 13 0.99 5.26 -2.19
C ASN A 13 -0.48 5.11 -2.64
N MET A 14 -0.72 4.65 -3.86
CA MET A 14 -2.09 4.37 -4.34
C MET A 14 -2.76 3.28 -3.51
N LEU A 15 -2.04 2.19 -3.20
CA LEU A 15 -2.54 1.12 -2.34
C LEU A 15 -2.83 1.61 -0.92
N LEU A 16 -1.95 2.45 -0.35
CA LEU A 16 -2.17 3.09 0.93
C LEU A 16 -3.50 3.86 0.95
N ARG A 17 -3.74 4.71 -0.06
CA ARG A 17 -4.99 5.48 -0.17
C ARG A 17 -6.22 4.59 -0.37
N MET A 18 -6.07 3.47 -1.08
CA MET A 18 -7.14 2.47 -1.25
C MET A 18 -7.53 1.86 0.10
N TYR A 19 -6.56 1.40 0.88
CA TYR A 19 -6.82 0.78 2.18
C TYR A 19 -7.36 1.76 3.21
N GLN A 20 -6.88 3.01 3.23
CA GLN A 20 -7.43 4.06 4.10
C GLN A 20 -8.92 4.27 3.83
N ARG A 21 -9.31 4.45 2.56
CA ARG A 21 -10.71 4.61 2.17
C ARG A 21 -11.55 3.39 2.47
N TYR A 22 -11.02 2.19 2.24
CA TYR A 22 -11.70 0.94 2.60
C TYR A 22 -11.98 0.87 4.10
N CYS A 23 -10.97 1.17 4.93
CA CYS A 23 -11.11 1.17 6.37
C CYS A 23 -12.11 2.22 6.86
N GLU A 24 -12.07 3.44 6.32
CA GLU A 24 -13.05 4.49 6.62
C GLU A 24 -14.48 4.04 6.28
N GLN A 25 -14.70 3.40 5.13
CA GLN A 25 -16.01 2.89 4.73
C GLN A 25 -16.51 1.74 5.61
N GLN A 26 -15.62 0.89 6.10
CA GLN A 26 -15.95 -0.20 7.02
C GLN A 26 -16.07 0.26 8.48
N GLY A 27 -15.81 1.54 8.77
CA GLY A 27 -15.80 2.08 10.14
C GLY A 27 -14.60 1.60 10.98
N PHE A 28 -13.52 1.14 10.35
CA PHE A 28 -12.27 0.80 11.01
C PHE A 28 -11.45 2.06 11.28
N LYS A 29 -10.79 2.11 12.44
CA LYS A 29 -9.86 3.19 12.78
C LYS A 29 -8.47 2.84 12.25
N VAL A 30 -7.92 3.69 11.39
CA VAL A 30 -6.56 3.54 10.86
C VAL A 30 -5.61 4.47 11.61
N GLU A 31 -4.50 3.93 12.09
CA GLU A 31 -3.39 4.68 12.67
C GLU A 31 -2.12 4.37 11.88
N ILE A 32 -1.36 5.39 11.47
CA ILE A 32 -0.09 5.20 10.78
C ILE A 32 1.01 5.07 11.83
N VAL A 33 1.67 3.91 11.88
CA VAL A 33 2.71 3.59 12.86
C VAL A 33 4.09 4.02 12.35
N ASP A 34 4.37 3.71 11.08
CA ASP A 34 5.59 4.11 10.41
C ASP A 34 5.26 4.57 8.98
N TYR A 35 5.96 5.60 8.52
CA TYR A 35 5.78 6.16 7.19
C TYR A 35 7.12 6.64 6.65
N GLN A 36 7.54 6.02 5.55
CA GLN A 36 8.76 6.38 4.84
C GLN A 36 8.38 6.87 3.44
N ALA A 37 8.51 8.18 3.23
CA ALA A 37 8.33 8.78 1.93
C ALA A 37 9.36 8.25 0.91
N GLY A 38 8.97 8.22 -0.37
CA GLY A 38 9.90 8.02 -1.48
C GLY A 38 10.79 9.26 -1.69
N ASP A 39 11.95 9.07 -2.31
CA ASP A 39 12.93 10.16 -2.54
C ASP A 39 12.45 11.16 -3.61
N GLU A 40 11.76 10.68 -4.65
CA GLU A 40 11.17 11.53 -5.71
C GLU A 40 9.65 11.63 -5.60
N ALA A 41 8.97 10.48 -5.45
CA ALA A 41 7.52 10.43 -5.40
C ALA A 41 7.02 9.17 -4.66
N GLY A 42 5.82 9.27 -4.10
CA GLY A 42 5.14 8.14 -3.46
C GLY A 42 5.74 7.73 -2.12
N VAL A 43 5.63 6.45 -1.79
CA VAL A 43 5.94 5.89 -0.48
C VAL A 43 6.86 4.69 -0.63
N LYS A 44 7.97 4.68 0.11
CA LYS A 44 8.92 3.57 0.14
C LYS A 44 8.43 2.42 1.00
N SER A 45 7.92 2.74 2.19
CA SER A 45 7.37 1.81 3.16
C SER A 45 6.34 2.52 4.03
N VAL A 46 5.27 1.83 4.41
CA VAL A 46 4.26 2.33 5.35
C VAL A 46 3.75 1.17 6.19
N THR A 47 3.60 1.42 7.49
CA THR A 47 2.98 0.49 8.44
C THR A 47 1.73 1.15 8.99
N MET A 48 0.59 0.46 8.83
CA MET A 48 -0.69 0.92 9.36
C MET A 48 -1.21 -0.08 10.39
N LEU A 49 -1.74 0.46 11.48
CA LEU A 49 -2.49 -0.25 12.47
C LEU A 49 -3.98 -0.02 12.23
N VAL A 50 -4.71 -1.09 11.93
CA VAL A 50 -6.16 -1.04 11.68
C VAL A 50 -6.89 -1.64 12.89
N LYS A 51 -7.62 -0.79 13.61
CA LYS A 51 -8.42 -1.17 14.79
C LYS A 51 -9.89 -1.28 14.39
N GLY A 52 -10.47 -2.46 14.58
CA GLY A 52 -11.87 -2.72 14.26
C GLY A 52 -12.28 -4.16 14.57
N HIS A 53 -13.58 -4.39 14.67
CA HIS A 53 -14.10 -5.74 14.87
C HIS A 53 -13.79 -6.61 13.64
N ASN A 54 -13.13 -7.75 13.86
CA ASN A 54 -12.69 -8.67 12.80
C ASN A 54 -11.82 -8.04 11.69
N ALA A 55 -11.11 -6.94 11.96
CA ALA A 55 -10.28 -6.24 10.97
C ALA A 55 -9.28 -7.17 10.25
N TYR A 56 -8.59 -8.04 11.01
CA TYR A 56 -7.68 -9.04 10.45
C TYR A 56 -8.40 -10.05 9.55
N GLY A 57 -9.63 -10.47 9.90
CA GLY A 57 -10.40 -11.44 9.14
C GLY A 57 -10.73 -10.96 7.72
N TYR A 58 -10.98 -9.66 7.56
CA TYR A 58 -11.20 -9.02 6.26
C TYR A 58 -9.88 -8.80 5.51
N LEU A 59 -8.87 -8.24 6.19
CA LEU A 59 -7.61 -7.85 5.55
C LEU A 59 -6.68 -9.04 5.24
N LYS A 60 -6.90 -10.23 5.82
CA LYS A 60 -6.05 -11.41 5.52
C LYS A 60 -6.01 -11.76 4.02
N ALA A 61 -7.07 -11.44 3.27
CA ALA A 61 -7.17 -11.71 1.84
C ALA A 61 -6.27 -10.79 1.00
N GLU A 62 -5.82 -9.67 1.57
CA GLU A 62 -5.00 -8.65 0.92
C GLU A 62 -3.51 -9.00 0.93
N LYS A 63 -3.11 -9.99 1.73
CA LYS A 63 -1.73 -10.44 1.84
C LYS A 63 -1.23 -10.97 0.49
N GLY A 64 -0.16 -10.39 -0.03
CA GLY A 64 0.47 -10.82 -1.27
C GLY A 64 1.15 -9.69 -2.03
N VAL A 65 1.58 -9.99 -3.26
CA VAL A 65 2.18 -9.00 -4.16
C VAL A 65 1.14 -8.48 -5.13
N HIS A 66 0.92 -7.18 -5.11
CA HIS A 66 -0.03 -6.46 -5.96
C HIS A 66 0.70 -5.88 -7.17
N ARG A 67 0.25 -6.24 -8.37
CA ARG A 67 0.88 -5.83 -9.63
C ARG A 67 0.07 -4.74 -10.32
N LEU A 68 0.71 -3.61 -10.61
CA LEU A 68 0.15 -2.54 -11.45
C LEU A 68 0.81 -2.55 -12.82
N VAL A 69 0.01 -2.45 -13.88
CA VAL A 69 0.49 -2.26 -15.25
C VAL A 69 -0.16 -1.02 -15.82
N ARG A 70 0.60 0.05 -16.01
CA ARG A 70 0.11 1.32 -16.58
C ARG A 70 1.20 2.03 -17.39
N ILE A 71 0.82 3.08 -18.10
CA ILE A 71 1.79 4.01 -18.69
C ILE A 71 2.26 4.92 -17.54
N SER A 72 3.57 4.95 -17.29
CA SER A 72 4.11 5.74 -16.19
C SER A 72 4.02 7.24 -16.52
N PRO A 73 3.51 8.09 -15.60
CA PRO A 73 3.58 9.54 -15.76
C PRO A 73 5.02 10.08 -15.62
N PHE A 74 5.94 9.27 -15.07
CA PHE A 74 7.34 9.64 -14.87
C PHE A 74 8.24 9.24 -16.05
N ASP A 75 7.76 8.39 -16.98
CA ASP A 75 8.51 8.04 -18.20
C ASP A 75 8.09 8.91 -19.39
N SER A 76 9.00 9.78 -19.83
CA SER A 76 8.81 10.66 -21.00
C SER A 76 8.59 9.89 -22.32
N SER A 77 8.98 8.61 -22.37
CA SER A 77 8.82 7.77 -23.57
C SER A 77 7.43 7.12 -23.70
N GLY A 78 6.54 7.29 -22.70
CA GLY A 78 5.18 6.75 -22.74
C GLY A 78 5.11 5.22 -22.75
N ARG A 79 6.16 4.54 -22.29
CA ARG A 79 6.18 3.07 -22.27
C ARG A 79 5.29 2.54 -21.16
N ARG A 80 4.81 1.31 -21.34
CA ARG A 80 4.03 0.59 -20.34
C ARG A 80 4.99 0.00 -19.30
N HIS A 81 4.83 0.41 -18.05
CA HIS A 81 5.61 -0.07 -16.91
C HIS A 81 4.81 -1.11 -16.12
N THR A 82 5.54 -2.06 -15.52
CA THR A 82 4.97 -3.04 -14.59
C THR A 82 5.62 -2.83 -13.24
N SER A 83 4.80 -2.51 -12.24
CA SER A 83 5.22 -2.23 -10.86
C SER A 83 4.64 -3.24 -9.89
N PHE A 84 5.37 -3.46 -8.80
CA PHE A 84 4.99 -4.42 -7.76
C PHE A 84 5.09 -3.78 -6.38
N ALA A 85 4.06 -4.01 -5.56
CA ALA A 85 4.05 -3.65 -4.15
C ALA A 85 3.64 -4.88 -3.32
N SER A 86 4.41 -5.21 -2.30
CA SER A 86 4.11 -6.27 -1.35
C SER A 86 3.23 -5.73 -0.22
N CYS A 87 2.13 -6.40 0.07
CA CYS A 87 1.28 -6.16 1.22
C CYS A 87 1.40 -7.35 2.17
N ASP A 88 1.82 -7.08 3.41
CA ASP A 88 1.80 -8.05 4.49
C ASP A 88 0.78 -7.62 5.54
N VAL A 89 -0.02 -8.58 5.99
CA VAL A 89 -1.06 -8.38 6.99
C VAL A 89 -0.78 -9.34 8.13
N ILE A 90 -0.57 -8.78 9.33
CA ILE A 90 -0.33 -9.53 10.56
C ILE A 90 -1.36 -9.10 11.61
N PRO A 91 -1.87 -10.03 12.44
CA PRO A 91 -2.71 -9.67 13.56
C PRO A 91 -1.85 -9.00 14.65
N GLU A 92 -2.38 -7.95 15.27
CA GLU A 92 -1.79 -7.37 16.48
C GLU A 92 -2.19 -8.24 17.68
N PHE A 93 -1.20 -8.68 18.45
CA PHE A 93 -1.41 -9.34 19.74
C PHE A 93 -1.09 -8.35 20.84
N ASN A 94 -2.11 -7.90 21.57
CA ASN A 94 -1.91 -7.20 22.84
C ASN A 94 -1.90 -8.26 23.94
N ASN A 95 -0.75 -8.40 24.61
CA ASN A 95 -0.58 -9.27 25.77
C ASN A 95 -1.03 -8.54 27.05
#